data_AF-A0A7T7VV50-F1
#
_entry.id   AF-A0A7T7VV50-F1
#
_cell.length_a   1.000
_cell.length_b   1.000
_cell.length_c   1.000
_cell.angle_alpha   90.00
_cell.angle_beta   90.00
_cell.angle_gamma   90.00
#
_symmetry.space_group_name_H-M   'P 1'
#
loop_
_entity.id
_entity.type
_entity.pdbx_description
1 polymer ?
#
loop_
_entity_poly.entity_id
_entity_poly.type
_entity_poly.pdbx_seq_one_letter_code
_entity_poly.pdbx_strand_id
1 'polypeptide(L)'
;MSPSSLKQEAHPPHPTLRWTSVDIDKLKLDDTNQAPVIESDMARPMSPDLDVWDSWPLADPAGKPVRWRDGELWFALAVPREDDPEERHHKARIHHFHRVADRFVHLGQTLTEGHTPGTREWSGSARFENGQVTLFLTVAGRAGDRATTFMQRIFSTSASLDPDGDFGIWSPAVECVSADGLHYRPADQLVGEPGKIKALRDPAHFRDADGTNYLLFTGSSAAQPGSHDGVIGLAVEDEQGKYRTLPPVITAVGVNNELERPHIVEHGGLLYLFWSTQRGVFAPGIVAPTGLYGAVASSISGPWQLLNGTGLVLSNPADAPTQCYSWWVLPDFSVASFVDYWGPADESRPETETRRARFGGTFAPFVQIAVEGNHSWLVR
;
A
#
# COMPACT_ATOMS: atom_id res chain seq x y z
N MET A 1 8.21 -23.95 -45.25
CA MET A 1 7.67 -23.88 -43.88
C MET A 1 7.62 -22.41 -43.50
N SER A 2 6.44 -21.81 -43.52
CA SER A 2 6.26 -20.41 -43.15
C SER A 2 6.26 -20.28 -41.62
N PRO A 3 6.94 -19.28 -41.03
CA PRO A 3 6.87 -19.06 -39.60
C PRO A 3 5.46 -18.57 -39.23
N SER A 4 4.83 -19.34 -38.36
CA SER A 4 3.59 -19.00 -37.66
C SER A 4 3.73 -17.64 -36.98
N SER A 5 2.97 -16.64 -37.45
CA SER A 5 2.76 -15.40 -36.70
C SER A 5 1.89 -15.74 -35.50
N LEU A 6 2.48 -15.76 -34.30
CA LEU A 6 1.75 -15.70 -33.05
C LEU A 6 0.86 -14.45 -33.08
N LYS A 7 -0.45 -14.65 -33.14
CA LYS A 7 -1.41 -13.58 -32.91
C LYS A 7 -1.22 -13.13 -31.45
N GLN A 8 -0.72 -11.91 -31.25
CA GLN A 8 -0.97 -11.20 -30.00
C GLN A 8 -2.49 -11.11 -29.87
N GLU A 9 -3.06 -11.86 -28.93
CA GLU A 9 -4.45 -11.65 -28.54
C GLU A 9 -4.55 -10.23 -27.99
N ALA A 10 -5.19 -9.36 -28.77
CA ALA A 10 -5.52 -8.01 -28.37
C ALA A 10 -6.44 -8.11 -27.16
N HIS A 11 -5.88 -7.89 -25.96
CA HIS A 11 -6.67 -7.72 -24.76
C HIS A 11 -7.62 -6.54 -25.00
N PRO A 12 -8.90 -6.64 -24.61
CA PRO A 12 -9.84 -5.53 -24.75
C PRO A 12 -9.27 -4.29 -24.05
N PRO A 13 -9.61 -3.08 -24.51
CA PRO A 13 -9.07 -1.86 -23.92
C PRO A 13 -9.39 -1.84 -22.42
N HIS A 14 -8.36 -1.65 -21.59
CA HIS A 14 -8.48 -1.35 -20.17
C HIS A 14 -8.67 0.16 -20.03
N PRO A 15 -9.91 0.70 -19.93
CA PRO A 15 -10.08 2.13 -19.73
C PRO A 15 -9.52 2.54 -18.36
N THR A 16 -8.47 3.36 -18.37
CA THR A 16 -7.96 4.01 -17.16
C THR A 16 -9.00 5.01 -16.64
N LEU A 17 -9.46 4.81 -15.41
CA LEU A 17 -10.30 5.78 -14.71
C LEU A 17 -9.49 7.04 -14.40
N ARG A 18 -10.00 8.21 -14.78
CA ARG A 18 -9.41 9.50 -14.42
C ARG A 18 -10.03 10.01 -13.13
N TRP A 19 -9.23 10.14 -12.08
CA TRP A 19 -9.61 10.81 -10.85
C TRP A 19 -9.30 12.30 -10.98
N THR A 20 -10.32 13.14 -10.99
CA THR A 20 -10.19 14.56 -11.37
C THR A 20 -10.41 15.50 -10.18
N SER A 21 -9.94 16.74 -10.30
CA SER A 21 -10.23 17.79 -9.31
C SER A 21 -11.74 18.03 -9.17
N VAL A 22 -12.52 17.87 -10.24
CA VAL A 22 -13.99 17.98 -10.22
C VAL A 22 -14.63 16.91 -9.34
N ASP A 23 -14.01 15.74 -9.20
CA ASP A 23 -14.48 14.69 -8.30
C ASP A 23 -14.17 15.04 -6.84
N ILE A 24 -12.98 15.61 -6.59
CA ILE A 24 -12.58 16.11 -5.28
C ILE A 24 -13.44 17.29 -4.82
N ASP A 25 -13.79 18.21 -5.72
CA ASP A 25 -14.60 19.40 -5.39
C ASP A 25 -16.01 19.05 -4.86
N LYS A 26 -16.47 17.81 -5.09
CA LYS A 26 -17.74 17.28 -4.58
C LYS A 26 -17.61 16.67 -3.19
N LEU A 27 -16.40 16.49 -2.67
CA LEU A 27 -16.12 15.85 -1.39
C LEU A 27 -16.79 16.61 -0.24
N LYS A 28 -17.48 15.86 0.62
CA LYS A 28 -18.08 16.36 1.84
C LYS A 28 -17.67 15.46 2.99
N LEU A 29 -17.04 16.08 3.99
CA LEU A 29 -16.72 15.39 5.23
C LEU A 29 -17.95 15.37 6.12
N ASP A 30 -18.25 14.19 6.65
CA ASP A 30 -19.28 14.00 7.64
C ASP A 30 -18.93 12.82 8.54
N ASP A 31 -19.89 12.43 9.38
CA ASP A 31 -19.74 11.40 10.37
C ASP A 31 -19.58 9.98 9.79
N THR A 32 -19.93 9.79 8.51
CA THR A 32 -19.88 8.52 7.80
C THR A 32 -18.56 8.27 7.09
N ASN A 33 -17.64 9.24 7.07
CA ASN A 33 -16.37 9.12 6.35
C ASN A 33 -15.16 9.69 7.10
N GLN A 34 -15.29 9.95 8.40
CA GLN A 34 -14.21 10.36 9.29
C GLN A 34 -13.94 9.31 10.36
N ALA A 35 -12.71 8.84 10.44
CA ALA A 35 -12.28 7.92 11.48
C ALA A 35 -12.45 8.54 12.87
N PRO A 36 -12.73 7.73 13.92
CA PRO A 36 -12.75 8.20 15.29
C PRO A 36 -11.42 8.84 15.70
N VAL A 37 -11.46 9.87 16.53
CA VAL A 37 -10.25 10.51 17.06
C VAL A 37 -9.46 9.51 17.91
N ILE A 38 -8.15 9.42 17.65
CA ILE A 38 -7.25 8.58 18.45
C ILE A 38 -6.91 9.26 19.76
N GLU A 39 -7.21 8.57 20.85
CA GLU A 39 -6.87 8.97 22.21
C GLU A 39 -5.51 8.40 22.65
N SER A 40 -4.95 8.97 23.72
CA SER A 40 -3.60 8.63 24.19
C SER A 40 -3.38 7.15 24.56
N ASP A 41 -4.43 6.44 24.94
CA ASP A 41 -4.37 5.01 25.27
C ASP A 41 -4.31 4.12 24.03
N MET A 42 -4.94 4.54 22.94
CA MET A 42 -4.90 3.90 21.62
C MET A 42 -3.58 4.16 20.88
N ALA A 43 -2.92 5.28 21.17
CA ALA A 43 -1.63 5.65 20.57
C ALA A 43 -0.39 5.06 21.28
N ARG A 44 -0.59 4.17 22.26
CA ARG A 44 0.52 3.57 23.01
C ARG A 44 1.39 2.72 22.08
N PRO A 45 2.73 2.92 22.07
CA PRO A 45 3.62 2.08 21.31
C PRO A 45 3.44 0.60 21.65
N MET A 46 3.34 -0.27 20.65
CA MET A 46 3.24 -1.71 20.86
C MET A 46 4.52 -2.31 21.47
N SER A 47 5.64 -1.58 21.36
CA SER A 47 6.96 -1.94 21.84
C SER A 47 7.70 -0.68 22.32
N PRO A 48 8.49 -0.75 23.41
CA PRO A 48 9.39 0.34 23.77
C PRO A 48 10.54 0.51 22.77
N ASP A 49 10.85 -0.52 21.98
CA ASP A 49 12.07 -0.60 21.18
C ASP A 49 11.82 -0.51 19.67
N LEU A 50 10.56 -0.54 19.23
CA LEU A 50 10.21 -0.54 17.80
C LEU A 50 9.18 0.53 17.46
N ASP A 51 9.39 1.17 16.33
CA ASP A 51 8.33 1.87 15.60
C ASP A 51 7.86 0.97 14.45
N VAL A 52 6.54 0.84 14.31
CA VAL A 52 5.87 -0.02 13.32
C VAL A 52 4.85 0.80 12.54
N TRP A 53 4.73 0.56 11.23
CA TRP A 53 3.77 1.27 10.39
C TRP A 53 3.06 0.37 9.37
N ASP A 54 3.24 0.57 8.06
CA ASP A 54 2.55 -0.13 6.98
C ASP A 54 2.46 -1.62 7.25
N SER A 55 1.23 -2.16 7.28
CA SER A 55 0.98 -3.54 7.67
C SER A 55 -0.03 -4.23 6.77
N TRP A 56 0.18 -5.53 6.55
CA TRP A 56 -0.65 -6.38 5.70
C TRP A 56 -0.66 -7.82 6.22
N PRO A 57 -1.77 -8.56 6.05
CA PRO A 57 -1.86 -9.96 6.45
C PRO A 57 -1.10 -10.88 5.49
N LEU A 58 -0.79 -12.09 5.96
CA LEU A 58 -0.63 -13.24 5.08
C LEU A 58 -2.01 -13.64 4.55
N ALA A 59 -2.19 -13.57 3.24
CA ALA A 59 -3.48 -13.82 2.59
C ALA A 59 -3.42 -14.96 1.57
N ASP A 60 -4.55 -15.61 1.32
CA ASP A 60 -4.69 -16.53 0.19
C ASP A 60 -4.69 -15.77 -1.16
N PRO A 61 -4.71 -16.45 -2.31
CA PRO A 61 -4.71 -15.78 -3.60
C PRO A 61 -5.90 -14.83 -3.87
N ALA A 62 -7.00 -14.96 -3.11
CA ALA A 62 -8.16 -14.09 -3.18
C ALA A 62 -8.06 -12.88 -2.21
N GLY A 63 -6.93 -12.73 -1.51
CA GLY A 63 -6.71 -11.64 -0.56
C GLY A 63 -7.30 -11.89 0.82
N LYS A 64 -7.79 -13.10 1.13
CA LYS A 64 -8.35 -13.42 2.44
C LYS A 64 -7.25 -13.82 3.43
N PRO A 65 -7.20 -13.19 4.63
CA PRO A 65 -6.25 -13.59 5.67
C PRO A 65 -6.32 -15.09 5.96
N VAL A 66 -5.16 -15.73 5.99
CA VAL A 66 -5.05 -17.16 6.31
C VAL A 66 -4.88 -17.32 7.81
N ARG A 67 -5.65 -18.24 8.39
CA ARG A 67 -5.48 -18.63 9.79
C ARG A 67 -4.08 -19.21 9.98
N TRP A 68 -3.39 -18.71 11.00
CA TRP A 68 -2.08 -19.20 11.40
C TRP A 68 -2.03 -19.30 12.92
N ARG A 69 -1.70 -20.48 13.45
CA ARG A 69 -1.87 -20.82 14.87
C ARG A 69 -3.31 -20.54 15.35
N ASP A 70 -3.46 -19.82 16.45
CA ASP A 70 -4.73 -19.37 17.03
C ASP A 70 -5.20 -18.00 16.52
N GLY A 71 -4.48 -17.39 15.58
CA GLY A 71 -4.80 -16.08 15.00
C GLY A 71 -4.41 -15.97 13.54
N GLU A 72 -3.67 -14.90 13.22
CA GLU A 72 -3.21 -14.55 11.87
C GLU A 72 -1.73 -14.17 11.89
N LEU A 73 -1.04 -14.45 10.78
CA LEU A 73 0.31 -13.95 10.55
C LEU A 73 0.23 -12.64 9.76
N TRP A 74 0.88 -11.60 10.28
CA TRP A 74 0.94 -10.27 9.66
C TRP A 74 2.37 -9.86 9.40
N PHE A 75 2.55 -9.00 8.42
CA PHE A 75 3.79 -8.32 8.13
C PHE A 75 3.61 -6.84 8.38
N ALA A 76 4.67 -6.17 8.82
CA ALA A 76 4.70 -4.72 8.86
C ALA A 76 6.11 -4.20 8.65
N LEU A 77 6.20 -2.95 8.20
CA LEU A 77 7.45 -2.21 8.25
C LEU A 77 7.77 -1.83 9.69
N ALA A 78 9.00 -2.07 10.12
CA ALA A 78 9.47 -1.68 11.43
C ALA A 78 10.94 -1.23 11.42
N VAL A 79 11.30 -0.43 12.43
CA VAL A 79 12.66 -0.02 12.76
C VAL A 79 12.87 0.00 14.26
N PRO A 80 14.12 -0.11 14.75
CA PRO A 80 14.45 0.31 16.10
C PRO A 80 13.97 1.74 16.34
N ARG A 81 13.36 1.96 17.50
CA ARG A 81 12.86 3.28 17.92
C ARG A 81 14.03 4.25 18.06
N GLU A 82 13.91 5.42 17.44
CA GLU A 82 14.92 6.48 17.47
C GLU A 82 14.29 7.79 17.94
N ASP A 83 15.14 8.77 18.27
CA ASP A 83 14.72 10.12 18.69
C ASP A 83 13.86 10.79 17.62
N ASP A 84 14.26 10.64 16.35
CA ASP A 84 13.56 11.22 15.23
C ASP A 84 12.79 10.15 14.43
N PRO A 85 11.45 10.13 14.50
CA PRO A 85 10.67 9.11 13.80
C PRO A 85 10.76 9.22 12.28
N GLU A 86 11.06 10.39 11.70
CA GLU A 86 11.12 10.54 10.24
C GLU A 86 12.30 9.78 9.60
N GLU A 87 13.32 9.42 10.38
CA GLU A 87 14.44 8.60 9.92
C GLU A 87 14.04 7.15 9.61
N ARG A 88 12.84 6.70 10.04
CA ARG A 88 12.33 5.33 9.86
C ARG A 88 12.35 4.88 8.40
N HIS A 89 12.02 5.80 7.47
CA HIS A 89 11.93 5.52 6.03
C HIS A 89 13.29 5.14 5.42
N HIS A 90 14.39 5.55 6.06
CA HIS A 90 15.76 5.26 5.62
C HIS A 90 16.31 3.94 6.18
N LYS A 91 15.64 3.33 7.16
CA LYS A 91 16.10 2.12 7.87
C LYS A 91 15.14 0.93 7.76
N ALA A 92 13.96 1.13 7.17
CA ALA A 92 12.87 0.16 7.12
C ALA A 92 13.28 -1.26 6.75
N ARG A 93 12.75 -2.22 7.52
CA ARG A 93 12.79 -3.66 7.28
C ARG A 93 11.38 -4.23 7.41
N ILE A 94 11.13 -5.37 6.77
CA ILE A 94 9.88 -6.10 6.96
C ILE A 94 10.04 -7.02 8.17
N HIS A 95 9.11 -6.89 9.11
CA HIS A 95 8.97 -7.73 10.29
C HIS A 95 7.64 -8.50 10.21
N HIS A 96 7.53 -9.58 10.97
CA HIS A 96 6.31 -10.37 11.08
C HIS A 96 5.81 -10.44 12.52
N PHE A 97 4.49 -10.54 12.63
CA PHE A 97 3.72 -10.39 13.85
C PHE A 97 2.63 -11.45 13.91
N HIS A 98 2.41 -12.01 15.10
CA HIS A 98 1.23 -12.81 15.37
C HIS A 98 0.09 -11.89 15.81
N ARG A 99 -1.06 -11.92 15.13
CA ARG A 99 -2.24 -11.15 15.50
C ARG A 99 -3.33 -12.07 16.05
N VAL A 100 -3.83 -11.76 17.25
CA VAL A 100 -5.03 -12.38 17.83
C VAL A 100 -6.00 -11.27 18.21
N ALA A 101 -7.17 -11.24 17.56
CA ALA A 101 -8.08 -10.09 17.61
C ALA A 101 -7.30 -8.79 17.31
N ASP A 102 -7.34 -7.79 18.19
CA ASP A 102 -6.68 -6.50 17.98
C ASP A 102 -5.25 -6.42 18.53
N ARG A 103 -4.69 -7.55 18.99
CA ARG A 103 -3.34 -7.57 19.59
C ARG A 103 -2.32 -8.15 18.63
N PHE A 104 -1.24 -7.40 18.44
CA PHE A 104 -0.07 -7.82 17.68
C PHE A 104 1.10 -8.16 18.61
N VAL A 105 1.73 -9.30 18.37
CA VAL A 105 2.96 -9.73 19.03
C VAL A 105 4.05 -9.80 17.98
N HIS A 106 5.11 -9.01 18.16
CA HIS A 106 6.28 -9.05 17.29
C HIS A 106 7.01 -10.39 17.42
N LEU A 107 7.25 -11.05 16.29
CA LEU A 107 7.94 -12.34 16.23
C LEU A 107 9.40 -12.19 15.78
N GLY A 108 9.64 -11.29 14.82
CA GLY A 108 10.99 -10.98 14.37
C GLY A 108 11.03 -10.27 13.02
N GLN A 109 12.24 -9.93 12.59
CA GLN A 109 12.50 -9.51 11.22
C GLN A 109 12.28 -10.69 10.27
N THR A 110 11.64 -10.45 9.13
CA THR A 110 11.21 -11.50 8.19
C THR A 110 12.34 -11.98 7.29
N LEU A 111 13.07 -11.03 6.70
CA LEU A 111 14.18 -11.31 5.78
C LEU A 111 15.51 -10.99 6.47
N THR A 112 16.51 -11.85 6.27
CA THR A 112 17.85 -11.60 6.80
C THR A 112 18.51 -10.43 6.08
N GLU A 113 19.44 -9.76 6.77
CA GLU A 113 20.23 -8.69 6.15
C GLU A 113 20.95 -9.17 4.88
N GLY A 114 20.88 -8.35 3.81
CA GLY A 114 21.47 -8.68 2.51
C GLY A 114 20.63 -9.61 1.63
N HIS A 115 19.44 -10.03 2.06
CA HIS A 115 18.54 -10.86 1.24
C HIS A 115 18.02 -10.12 0.00
N THR A 116 17.74 -8.83 0.13
CA THR A 116 17.34 -7.95 -0.97
C THR A 116 18.53 -7.12 -1.47
N PRO A 117 18.57 -6.73 -2.77
CA PRO A 117 19.69 -5.97 -3.32
C PRO A 117 19.69 -4.46 -2.96
N GLY A 118 18.67 -3.99 -2.23
CA GLY A 118 18.53 -2.59 -1.82
C GLY A 118 19.08 -2.33 -0.42
N THR A 119 18.84 -1.12 0.08
CA THR A 119 19.24 -0.73 1.45
C THR A 119 18.06 -0.73 2.43
N ARG A 120 16.82 -0.75 1.92
CA ARG A 120 15.58 -0.81 2.69
C ARG A 120 14.57 -1.74 2.02
N GLU A 121 13.70 -2.28 2.85
CA GLU A 121 12.53 -3.04 2.46
C GLU A 121 11.31 -2.19 2.79
N TRP A 122 10.50 -1.93 1.79
CA TRP A 122 9.27 -1.16 1.87
C TRP A 122 8.07 -2.05 1.53
N SER A 123 6.89 -1.49 1.69
CA SER A 123 5.60 -2.18 1.70
C SER A 123 5.33 -3.02 0.46
N GLY A 124 4.39 -3.94 0.63
CA GLY A 124 3.87 -4.81 -0.41
C GLY A 124 2.76 -5.69 0.12
N SER A 125 2.80 -6.98 -0.21
CA SER A 125 1.78 -7.97 0.15
C SER A 125 2.38 -9.37 0.31
N ALA A 126 1.67 -10.27 0.98
CA ALA A 126 2.11 -11.65 1.18
C ALA A 126 1.00 -12.63 0.80
N ARG A 127 1.30 -13.52 -0.14
CA ARG A 127 0.40 -14.57 -0.62
C ARG A 127 0.81 -15.91 -0.03
N PHE A 128 -0.15 -16.69 0.46
CA PHE A 128 0.01 -18.07 0.89
C PHE A 128 -0.75 -19.02 -0.03
N GLU A 129 -0.04 -19.98 -0.59
CA GLU A 129 -0.63 -21.01 -1.44
C GLU A 129 0.19 -22.30 -1.34
N ASN A 130 -0.49 -23.44 -1.14
CA ASN A 130 0.14 -24.77 -1.12
C ASN A 130 1.34 -24.89 -0.15
N GLY A 131 1.25 -24.28 1.04
CA GLY A 131 2.33 -24.31 2.04
C GLY A 131 3.49 -23.35 1.75
N GLN A 132 3.39 -22.53 0.70
CA GLN A 132 4.39 -21.54 0.32
C GLN A 132 3.87 -20.12 0.58
N VAL A 133 4.72 -19.30 1.19
CA VAL A 133 4.56 -17.85 1.28
C VAL A 133 5.34 -17.22 0.14
N THR A 134 4.71 -16.36 -0.65
CA THR A 134 5.35 -15.43 -1.58
C THR A 134 5.20 -14.02 -1.03
N LEU A 135 6.31 -13.39 -0.68
CA LEU A 135 6.36 -12.00 -0.28
C LEU A 135 6.65 -11.13 -1.51
N PHE A 136 5.73 -10.24 -1.84
CA PHE A 136 5.94 -9.16 -2.81
C PHE A 136 6.29 -7.91 -2.02
N LEU A 137 7.39 -7.24 -2.38
CA LEU A 137 7.91 -6.11 -1.63
C LEU A 137 8.57 -5.07 -2.53
N THR A 138 8.65 -3.86 -1.98
CA THR A 138 9.41 -2.79 -2.61
C THR A 138 10.83 -2.79 -2.04
N VAL A 139 11.82 -2.91 -2.92
CA VAL A 139 13.24 -2.80 -2.57
C VAL A 139 13.68 -1.36 -2.86
N ALA A 140 14.07 -0.65 -1.82
CA ALA A 140 14.40 0.77 -1.89
C ALA A 140 15.91 1.04 -1.71
N GLY A 141 16.41 1.97 -2.53
CA GLY A 141 17.83 2.33 -2.62
C GLY A 141 18.70 1.28 -3.30
N ARG A 142 19.98 1.62 -3.44
CA ARG A 142 20.98 0.76 -4.05
C ARG A 142 22.13 0.53 -3.08
N ALA A 143 22.44 -0.74 -2.82
CA ALA A 143 23.59 -1.10 -2.00
C ALA A 143 24.91 -0.62 -2.64
N GLY A 144 25.81 -0.08 -1.82
CA GLY A 144 27.13 0.41 -2.26
C GLY A 144 27.17 1.86 -2.75
N ASP A 145 26.03 2.55 -2.84
CA ASP A 145 26.01 3.99 -3.14
C ASP A 145 26.56 4.82 -1.97
N ARG A 146 27.26 5.91 -2.30
CA ARG A 146 27.87 6.82 -1.31
C ARG A 146 26.85 7.58 -0.45
N ALA A 147 25.62 7.72 -0.94
CA ALA A 147 24.52 8.41 -0.28
C ALA A 147 23.23 7.60 -0.45
N THR A 148 22.29 7.78 0.47
CA THR A 148 20.96 7.16 0.39
C THR A 148 20.24 7.61 -0.88
N THR A 149 19.92 6.65 -1.76
CA THR A 149 19.11 6.88 -2.95
C THR A 149 17.65 6.50 -2.73
N PHE A 150 16.76 7.02 -3.57
CA PHE A 150 15.31 6.80 -3.49
C PHE A 150 14.82 5.92 -4.64
N MET A 151 15.72 5.09 -5.17
CA MET A 151 15.38 4.07 -6.17
C MET A 151 14.33 3.12 -5.59
N GLN A 152 13.27 2.81 -6.34
CA GLN A 152 12.21 1.87 -5.95
C GLN A 152 12.08 0.80 -7.02
N ARG A 153 12.10 -0.47 -6.61
CA ARG A 153 11.94 -1.63 -7.49
C ARG A 153 11.08 -2.68 -6.82
N ILE A 154 10.28 -3.40 -7.59
CA ILE A 154 9.33 -4.39 -7.09
C ILE A 154 9.93 -5.79 -7.22
N PHE A 155 10.03 -6.48 -6.09
CA PHE A 155 10.62 -7.82 -5.99
C PHE A 155 9.62 -8.82 -5.43
N SER A 156 9.92 -10.11 -5.64
CA SER A 156 9.30 -11.22 -4.94
C SER A 156 10.33 -12.21 -4.42
N THR A 157 10.02 -12.85 -3.29
CA THR A 157 10.77 -13.99 -2.72
C THR A 157 9.79 -14.96 -2.07
N SER A 158 10.12 -16.25 -2.06
CA SER A 158 9.24 -17.29 -1.51
C SER A 158 9.94 -18.17 -0.47
N ALA A 159 9.19 -18.63 0.52
CA ALA A 159 9.64 -19.65 1.49
C ALA A 159 8.49 -20.62 1.75
N SER A 160 8.80 -21.85 2.17
CA SER A 160 7.79 -22.70 2.83
C SER A 160 7.40 -22.09 4.17
N LEU A 161 6.16 -22.29 4.60
CA LEU A 161 5.71 -21.95 5.94
C LEU A 161 5.09 -23.18 6.57
N ASP A 162 5.69 -23.63 7.67
CA ASP A 162 5.13 -24.72 8.46
C ASP A 162 3.83 -24.24 9.14
N PRO A 163 2.78 -25.09 9.26
CA PRO A 163 1.45 -24.68 9.73
C PRO A 163 1.42 -23.90 11.05
N ASP A 164 2.39 -24.16 11.95
CA ASP A 164 2.57 -23.46 13.22
C ASP A 164 4.02 -22.97 13.44
N GLY A 165 4.87 -23.12 12.42
CA GLY A 165 6.33 -23.00 12.54
C GLY A 165 6.90 -21.76 11.88
N ASP A 166 8.22 -21.78 11.72
CA ASP A 166 8.98 -20.68 11.13
C ASP A 166 8.94 -20.74 9.60
N PHE A 167 9.38 -19.66 8.95
CA PHE A 167 9.67 -19.70 7.53
C PHE A 167 10.82 -20.66 7.25
N GLY A 168 10.71 -21.43 6.17
CA GLY A 168 11.83 -22.14 5.59
C GLY A 168 12.85 -21.17 4.98
N ILE A 169 13.78 -21.72 4.20
CA ILE A 169 14.79 -20.89 3.51
C ILE A 169 14.10 -20.07 2.42
N TRP A 170 14.21 -18.75 2.51
CA TRP A 170 13.75 -17.84 1.46
C TRP A 170 14.54 -18.01 0.17
N SER A 171 13.83 -18.09 -0.95
CA SER A 171 14.42 -18.08 -2.29
C SER A 171 15.16 -16.75 -2.54
N PRO A 172 16.12 -16.70 -3.47
CA PRO A 172 16.67 -15.42 -3.91
C PRO A 172 15.56 -14.43 -4.27
N ALA A 173 15.73 -13.16 -3.88
CA ALA A 173 14.82 -12.10 -4.27
C ALA A 173 14.95 -11.84 -5.78
N VAL A 174 13.82 -11.88 -6.49
CA VAL A 174 13.76 -11.68 -7.94
C VAL A 174 12.95 -10.43 -8.23
N GLU A 175 13.48 -9.51 -9.05
CA GLU A 175 12.71 -8.38 -9.55
C GLU A 175 11.60 -8.91 -10.47
N CYS A 176 10.35 -8.62 -10.13
CA CYS A 176 9.19 -9.21 -10.81
C CYS A 176 8.41 -8.20 -11.66
N VAL A 177 8.46 -6.91 -11.34
CA VAL A 177 7.87 -5.82 -12.15
C VAL A 177 8.94 -4.76 -12.43
N SER A 178 9.02 -4.28 -13.66
CA SER A 178 9.87 -3.15 -14.05
C SER A 178 9.03 -2.06 -14.72
N ALA A 179 9.38 -0.80 -14.47
CA ALA A 179 8.79 0.33 -15.18
C ALA A 179 9.11 0.23 -16.69
N ASP A 180 8.09 0.32 -17.53
CA ASP A 180 8.21 0.17 -18.99
C ASP A 180 8.60 1.46 -19.71
N GLY A 181 8.61 2.60 -19.02
CA GLY A 181 8.86 3.92 -19.61
C GLY A 181 7.77 4.40 -20.56
N LEU A 182 6.68 3.63 -20.70
CA LEU A 182 5.53 3.94 -21.55
C LEU A 182 4.32 4.32 -20.70
N HIS A 183 3.91 3.43 -19.80
CA HIS A 183 2.85 3.64 -18.83
C HIS A 183 3.42 4.17 -17.52
N TYR A 184 4.54 3.60 -17.07
CA TYR A 184 5.11 3.86 -15.75
C TYR A 184 6.52 4.42 -15.86
N ARG A 185 6.79 5.50 -15.13
CA ARG A 185 8.12 6.10 -15.02
C ARG A 185 9.01 5.21 -14.16
N PRO A 186 10.29 5.07 -14.50
CA PRO A 186 11.28 4.58 -13.55
C PRO A 186 11.29 5.46 -12.29
N ALA A 187 11.31 4.83 -11.12
CA ALA A 187 11.51 5.48 -9.84
C ALA A 187 12.99 5.35 -9.44
N ASP A 188 13.88 6.04 -10.16
CA ASP A 188 15.35 5.91 -10.04
C ASP A 188 16.02 7.17 -9.47
N GLN A 189 15.25 7.99 -8.75
CA GLN A 189 15.73 9.26 -8.22
C GLN A 189 16.86 9.08 -7.19
N LEU A 190 17.92 9.88 -7.38
CA LEU A 190 19.07 9.93 -6.47
C LEU A 190 18.79 10.81 -5.25
N VAL A 191 17.97 11.84 -5.40
CA VAL A 191 17.55 12.76 -4.34
C VAL A 191 16.03 12.72 -4.26
N GLY A 192 15.52 12.63 -3.04
CA GLY A 192 14.09 12.57 -2.74
C GLY A 192 13.71 13.69 -1.79
N GLU A 193 12.59 14.34 -2.09
CA GLU A 193 11.91 15.24 -1.16
C GLU A 193 10.56 14.61 -0.82
N PRO A 194 10.11 14.65 0.46
CA PRO A 194 8.81 14.13 0.84
C PRO A 194 7.69 14.63 -0.07
N GLY A 195 6.84 13.71 -0.53
CA GLY A 195 5.73 13.97 -1.45
C GLY A 195 6.09 14.32 -2.89
N LYS A 196 7.38 14.32 -3.27
CA LYS A 196 7.84 14.56 -4.66
C LYS A 196 8.54 13.36 -5.30
N ILE A 197 8.69 12.28 -4.54
CA ILE A 197 9.35 11.07 -5.01
C ILE A 197 8.42 10.33 -5.98
N LYS A 198 8.97 9.87 -7.10
CA LYS A 198 8.25 9.09 -8.11
C LYS A 198 8.15 7.65 -7.69
N ALA A 199 7.02 7.03 -8.04
CA ALA A 199 6.60 5.78 -7.44
C ALA A 199 6.78 4.59 -8.38
N LEU A 200 7.31 3.52 -7.81
CA LEU A 200 7.20 2.15 -8.29
C LEU A 200 7.28 1.23 -7.06
N ARG A 201 6.19 1.19 -6.29
CA ARG A 201 6.16 0.57 -4.96
C ARG A 201 4.81 -0.04 -4.61
N ASP A 202 4.73 -0.63 -3.42
CA ASP A 202 3.54 -1.23 -2.79
C ASP A 202 2.84 -2.31 -3.65
N PRO A 203 3.58 -3.36 -4.08
CA PRO A 203 2.98 -4.44 -4.87
C PRO A 203 1.91 -5.21 -4.06
N ALA A 204 0.68 -5.22 -4.55
CA ALA A 204 -0.43 -6.01 -4.00
C ALA A 204 -0.85 -7.11 -5.00
N HIS A 205 -0.73 -8.37 -4.58
CA HIS A 205 -1.19 -9.50 -5.37
C HIS A 205 -2.73 -9.61 -5.36
N PHE A 206 -3.28 -9.95 -6.52
CA PHE A 206 -4.69 -10.28 -6.71
C PHE A 206 -4.80 -11.41 -7.75
N ARG A 207 -5.66 -12.40 -7.51
CA ARG A 207 -6.02 -13.40 -8.52
C ARG A 207 -7.47 -13.22 -8.94
N ASP A 208 -7.69 -13.05 -10.24
CA ASP A 208 -9.03 -12.93 -10.81
C ASP A 208 -9.74 -14.29 -10.84
N ALA A 209 -11.06 -14.29 -11.06
CA ALA A 209 -11.90 -15.49 -11.05
C ALA A 209 -11.51 -16.52 -12.13
N ASP A 210 -10.83 -16.09 -13.20
CA ASP A 210 -10.29 -16.96 -14.25
C ASP A 210 -8.94 -17.62 -13.88
N GLY A 211 -8.37 -17.28 -12.71
CA GLY A 211 -7.09 -17.77 -12.22
C GLY A 211 -5.89 -16.91 -12.58
N THR A 212 -6.07 -15.83 -13.34
CA THR A 212 -4.99 -14.93 -13.75
C THR A 212 -4.46 -14.15 -12.55
N ASN A 213 -3.13 -14.16 -12.37
CA ASN A 213 -2.46 -13.40 -11.31
C ASN A 213 -2.10 -11.99 -11.79
N TYR A 214 -2.40 -11.01 -10.94
CA TYR A 214 -2.07 -9.61 -11.13
C TYR A 214 -1.26 -9.07 -9.95
N LEU A 215 -0.48 -8.03 -10.23
CA LEU A 215 0.06 -7.12 -9.22
C LEU A 215 -0.49 -5.72 -9.48
N LEU A 216 -1.11 -5.14 -8.47
CA LEU A 216 -1.33 -3.70 -8.38
C LEU A 216 -0.12 -3.05 -7.73
N PHE A 217 0.15 -1.79 -8.07
CA PHE A 217 1.25 -1.04 -7.46
C PHE A 217 1.06 0.46 -7.58
N THR A 218 1.66 1.20 -6.65
CA THR A 218 1.78 2.67 -6.69
C THR A 218 2.76 3.06 -7.79
N GLY A 219 2.32 3.86 -8.76
CA GLY A 219 3.12 4.26 -9.92
C GLY A 219 3.11 5.76 -10.20
N SER A 220 4.06 6.23 -11.01
CA SER A 220 4.02 7.56 -11.65
C SER A 220 3.89 7.44 -13.17
N SER A 221 3.08 8.28 -13.80
CA SER A 221 2.73 8.19 -15.22
C SER A 221 3.89 8.59 -16.14
N ALA A 222 4.33 7.67 -17.01
CA ALA A 222 5.28 8.00 -18.08
C ALA A 222 4.59 8.63 -19.29
N ALA A 223 3.31 8.32 -19.51
CA ALA A 223 2.52 8.86 -20.61
C ALA A 223 2.22 10.36 -20.44
N GLN A 224 2.04 10.83 -19.20
CA GLN A 224 1.77 12.24 -18.88
C GLN A 224 2.60 12.66 -17.65
N PRO A 225 3.93 12.84 -17.80
CA PRO A 225 4.82 13.12 -16.69
C PRO A 225 4.61 14.54 -16.13
N GLY A 226 4.71 14.70 -14.82
CA GLY A 226 4.50 15.98 -14.14
C GLY A 226 4.92 15.98 -12.67
N SER A 227 4.58 17.06 -11.95
CA SER A 227 4.79 17.10 -10.49
C SER A 227 3.80 16.20 -9.75
N HIS A 228 2.55 16.13 -10.22
CA HIS A 228 1.47 15.30 -9.70
C HIS A 228 1.02 14.35 -10.80
N ASP A 229 1.73 13.25 -10.95
CA ASP A 229 1.54 12.27 -12.02
C ASP A 229 1.24 10.86 -11.48
N GLY A 230 0.59 10.77 -10.32
CA GLY A 230 0.26 9.51 -9.67
C GLY A 230 -0.69 8.64 -10.48
N VAL A 231 -0.44 7.33 -10.48
CA VAL A 231 -1.28 6.29 -11.09
C VAL A 231 -1.34 5.06 -10.18
N ILE A 232 -2.42 4.28 -10.31
CA ILE A 232 -2.43 2.90 -9.81
C ILE A 232 -2.11 2.00 -11.00
N GLY A 233 -0.97 1.34 -10.89
CA GLY A 233 -0.47 0.44 -11.91
C GLY A 233 -1.05 -0.96 -11.81
N LEU A 234 -0.94 -1.67 -12.92
CA LEU A 234 -1.36 -3.05 -13.06
C LEU A 234 -0.30 -3.81 -13.87
N ALA A 235 0.05 -5.00 -13.41
CA ALA A 235 0.85 -5.96 -14.17
C ALA A 235 0.23 -7.35 -14.07
N VAL A 236 0.38 -8.14 -15.12
CA VAL A 236 -0.15 -9.51 -15.23
C VAL A 236 1.00 -10.50 -15.24
N GLU A 237 0.86 -11.60 -14.51
CA GLU A 237 1.83 -12.69 -14.50
C GLU A 237 1.83 -13.43 -15.84
N ASP A 238 3.01 -13.72 -16.37
CA ASP A 238 3.19 -14.58 -17.53
C ASP A 238 3.47 -16.03 -17.14
N GLU A 239 3.54 -16.92 -18.13
CA GLU A 239 3.79 -18.36 -17.93
C GLU A 239 5.14 -18.66 -17.26
N GLN A 240 6.07 -17.68 -17.23
CA GLN A 240 7.37 -17.80 -16.60
C GLN A 240 7.41 -17.19 -15.18
N GLY A 241 6.27 -16.72 -14.66
CA GLY A 241 6.16 -16.09 -13.34
C GLY A 241 6.73 -14.67 -13.28
N LYS A 242 6.94 -14.02 -14.42
CA LYS A 242 7.30 -12.59 -14.50
C LYS A 242 6.05 -11.75 -14.71
N TYR A 243 6.06 -10.52 -14.25
CA TYR A 243 4.91 -9.63 -14.40
C TYR A 243 5.15 -8.63 -15.52
N ARG A 244 4.26 -8.65 -16.52
CA ARG A 244 4.25 -7.69 -17.63
C ARG A 244 3.29 -6.56 -17.31
N THR A 245 3.76 -5.33 -17.44
CA THR A 245 2.94 -4.13 -17.21
C THR A 245 1.76 -4.04 -18.18
N LEU A 246 0.62 -3.58 -17.67
CA LEU A 246 -0.59 -3.20 -18.39
C LEU A 246 -0.82 -1.70 -18.22
N PRO A 247 -1.73 -1.06 -19.00
CA PRO A 247 -2.15 0.30 -18.72
C PRO A 247 -2.65 0.47 -17.26
N PRO A 248 -2.45 1.65 -16.65
CA PRO A 248 -2.90 1.88 -15.27
C PRO A 248 -4.41 1.79 -15.16
N VAL A 249 -4.91 1.32 -14.02
CA VAL A 249 -6.36 1.23 -13.75
C VAL A 249 -6.93 2.59 -13.32
N ILE A 250 -6.13 3.40 -12.63
CA ILE A 250 -6.47 4.77 -12.21
C ILE A 250 -5.34 5.73 -12.56
N THR A 251 -5.68 6.93 -13.00
CA THR A 251 -4.76 8.06 -13.14
C THR A 251 -5.26 9.29 -12.39
N ALA A 252 -4.36 9.93 -11.65
CA ALA A 252 -4.58 11.19 -10.94
C ALA A 252 -3.67 12.30 -11.47
N VAL A 253 -3.28 12.23 -12.74
CA VAL A 253 -2.44 13.24 -13.38
C VAL A 253 -3.07 14.63 -13.24
N GLY A 254 -2.30 15.57 -12.70
CA GLY A 254 -2.73 16.93 -12.39
C GLY A 254 -3.47 17.07 -11.05
N VAL A 255 -3.72 15.97 -10.33
CA VAL A 255 -4.50 15.95 -9.08
C VAL A 255 -3.68 15.50 -7.89
N ASN A 256 -3.00 14.36 -7.98
CA ASN A 256 -2.30 13.77 -6.83
C ASN A 256 -1.02 13.05 -7.29
N ASN A 257 0.03 13.09 -6.47
CA ASN A 257 1.32 12.44 -6.77
C ASN A 257 1.40 10.98 -6.29
N GLU A 258 0.67 10.59 -5.24
CA GLU A 258 0.84 9.30 -4.55
C GLU A 258 -0.51 8.62 -4.25
N LEU A 259 -0.78 7.53 -4.98
CA LEU A 259 -1.95 6.66 -4.79
C LEU A 259 -1.47 5.35 -4.17
N GLU A 260 -1.21 5.39 -2.88
CA GLU A 260 -0.36 4.43 -2.17
C GLU A 260 -1.10 3.17 -1.74
N ARG A 261 -0.35 2.07 -1.61
CA ARG A 261 -0.87 0.76 -1.18
C ARG A 261 -2.15 0.31 -1.90
N PRO A 262 -2.20 0.35 -3.26
CA PRO A 262 -3.38 -0.07 -3.97
C PRO A 262 -3.64 -1.56 -3.77
N HIS A 263 -4.85 -1.95 -3.38
CA HIS A 263 -5.22 -3.36 -3.18
C HIS A 263 -6.71 -3.57 -3.50
N ILE A 264 -7.08 -4.81 -3.81
CA ILE A 264 -8.45 -5.19 -4.16
C ILE A 264 -9.06 -6.07 -3.07
N VAL A 265 -10.32 -5.79 -2.74
CA VAL A 265 -11.21 -6.69 -2.01
C VAL A 265 -12.37 -7.08 -2.92
N GLU A 266 -12.61 -8.39 -3.07
CA GLU A 266 -13.79 -8.89 -3.78
C GLU A 266 -14.98 -9.04 -2.81
N HIS A 267 -16.13 -8.49 -3.18
CA HIS A 267 -17.35 -8.65 -2.40
C HIS A 267 -18.60 -8.53 -3.28
N GLY A 268 -19.53 -9.48 -3.15
CA GLY A 268 -20.80 -9.44 -3.88
C GLY A 268 -20.66 -9.47 -5.41
N GLY A 269 -19.60 -10.10 -5.93
CA GLY A 269 -19.29 -10.13 -7.37
C GLY A 269 -18.73 -8.81 -7.93
N LEU A 270 -18.31 -7.91 -7.05
CA LEU A 270 -17.64 -6.66 -7.38
C LEU A 270 -16.23 -6.64 -6.81
N LEU A 271 -15.32 -5.96 -7.53
CA LEU A 271 -13.98 -5.65 -7.09
C LEU A 271 -13.94 -4.23 -6.53
N TYR A 272 -13.50 -4.09 -5.28
CA TYR A 272 -13.28 -2.80 -4.63
C TYR A 272 -11.78 -2.53 -4.56
N LEU A 273 -11.31 -1.58 -5.35
CA LEU A 273 -9.94 -1.09 -5.34
C LEU A 273 -9.82 0.03 -4.32
N PHE A 274 -8.89 -0.10 -3.38
CA PHE A 274 -8.59 0.89 -2.35
C PHE A 274 -7.17 1.42 -2.48
N TRP A 275 -6.94 2.68 -2.12
CA TRP A 275 -5.61 3.28 -2.00
C TRP A 275 -5.59 4.34 -0.90
N SER A 276 -4.42 4.55 -0.29
CA SER A 276 -4.18 5.64 0.66
C SER A 276 -3.58 6.85 -0.05
N THR A 277 -3.85 8.06 0.43
CA THR A 277 -3.09 9.25 0.02
C THR A 277 -3.05 10.30 1.12
N GLN A 278 -2.02 11.14 1.12
CA GLN A 278 -1.86 12.23 2.09
C GLN A 278 -2.42 13.55 1.56
N ARG A 279 -2.91 14.39 2.47
CA ARG A 279 -3.35 15.75 2.12
C ARG A 279 -2.25 16.58 1.44
N GLY A 280 -0.98 16.32 1.79
CA GLY A 280 0.18 17.09 1.33
C GLY A 280 0.65 16.77 -0.09
N VAL A 281 0.12 15.70 -0.71
CA VAL A 281 0.52 15.26 -2.05
C VAL A 281 -0.52 15.55 -3.14
N PHE A 282 -1.53 16.35 -2.81
CA PHE A 282 -2.46 16.92 -3.79
C PHE A 282 -1.87 18.14 -4.48
N ALA A 283 -2.25 18.35 -5.74
CA ALA A 283 -1.81 19.49 -6.54
C ALA A 283 -2.25 20.82 -5.92
N PRO A 284 -1.46 21.90 -6.10
CA PRO A 284 -1.82 23.22 -5.59
C PRO A 284 -3.24 23.65 -5.99
N GLY A 285 -4.03 24.06 -5.01
CA GLY A 285 -5.43 24.46 -5.20
C GLY A 285 -6.46 23.35 -4.98
N ILE A 286 -6.02 22.10 -4.79
CA ILE A 286 -6.90 20.97 -4.45
C ILE A 286 -6.80 20.70 -2.95
N VAL A 287 -7.95 20.63 -2.27
CA VAL A 287 -8.03 20.40 -0.82
C VAL A 287 -8.77 19.10 -0.56
N ALA A 288 -8.07 18.11 -0.02
CA ALA A 288 -8.63 16.81 0.33
C ALA A 288 -7.89 16.24 1.56
N PRO A 289 -8.55 15.42 2.39
CA PRO A 289 -7.94 14.87 3.60
C PRO A 289 -6.93 13.78 3.28
N THR A 290 -6.01 13.55 4.23
CA THR A 290 -5.28 12.29 4.34
C THR A 290 -6.31 11.20 4.62
N GLY A 291 -6.32 10.13 3.82
CA GLY A 291 -7.36 9.12 3.93
C GLY A 291 -7.20 7.93 3.00
N LEU A 292 -8.15 7.01 3.15
CA LEU A 292 -8.45 5.89 2.27
C LEU A 292 -9.47 6.34 1.22
N TYR A 293 -9.12 6.07 -0.02
CA TYR A 293 -9.96 6.30 -1.19
C TYR A 293 -10.19 4.97 -1.92
N GLY A 294 -11.20 4.91 -2.78
CA GLY A 294 -11.52 3.70 -3.51
C GLY A 294 -12.38 3.87 -4.75
N ALA A 295 -12.42 2.81 -5.55
CA ALA A 295 -13.21 2.64 -6.75
C ALA A 295 -13.76 1.21 -6.84
N VAL A 296 -14.83 1.01 -7.61
CA VAL A 296 -15.50 -0.29 -7.79
C VAL A 296 -15.62 -0.65 -9.27
N ALA A 297 -15.49 -1.93 -9.60
CA ALA A 297 -15.73 -2.48 -10.93
C ALA A 297 -16.28 -3.92 -10.84
N SER A 298 -16.84 -4.43 -11.93
CA SER A 298 -17.22 -5.85 -12.06
C SER A 298 -16.07 -6.75 -12.54
N SER A 299 -14.95 -6.16 -12.98
CA SER A 299 -13.77 -6.88 -13.46
C SER A 299 -12.52 -6.01 -13.31
N ILE A 300 -11.34 -6.64 -13.26
CA ILE A 300 -10.04 -5.94 -13.12
C ILE A 300 -9.79 -4.96 -14.28
N SER A 301 -10.36 -5.26 -15.45
CA SER A 301 -10.31 -4.42 -16.65
C SER A 301 -11.21 -3.18 -16.60
N GLY A 302 -12.09 -3.07 -15.60
CA GLY A 302 -13.05 -1.97 -15.48
C GLY A 302 -14.29 -2.12 -16.38
N PRO A 303 -15.04 -1.04 -16.62
CA PRO A 303 -14.75 0.33 -16.18
C PRO A 303 -14.85 0.48 -14.66
N TRP A 304 -13.85 1.15 -14.08
CA TRP A 304 -13.84 1.52 -12.66
C TRP A 304 -14.71 2.76 -12.42
N GLN A 305 -15.37 2.81 -11.27
CA GLN A 305 -16.18 3.95 -10.82
C GLN A 305 -15.75 4.35 -9.41
N LEU A 306 -15.55 5.64 -9.16
CA LEU A 306 -15.18 6.13 -7.83
C LEU A 306 -16.26 5.81 -6.79
N LEU A 307 -15.84 5.32 -5.62
CA LEU A 307 -16.74 5.18 -4.47
C LEU A 307 -17.21 6.56 -4.01
N ASN A 308 -18.47 6.65 -3.60
CA ASN A 308 -19.11 7.89 -3.15
C ASN A 308 -19.01 9.05 -4.17
N GLY A 309 -18.78 8.75 -5.45
CA GLY A 309 -18.61 9.72 -6.54
C GLY A 309 -17.36 10.60 -6.46
N THR A 310 -16.57 10.50 -5.38
CA THR A 310 -15.39 11.34 -5.09
C THR A 310 -14.12 10.50 -4.93
N GLY A 311 -14.29 9.22 -4.64
CA GLY A 311 -13.27 8.28 -4.23
C GLY A 311 -13.14 8.18 -2.71
N LEU A 312 -13.55 9.17 -1.92
CA LEU A 312 -13.33 9.15 -0.47
C LEU A 312 -14.12 8.00 0.19
N VAL A 313 -13.42 7.15 0.95
CA VAL A 313 -13.99 6.06 1.75
C VAL A 313 -13.91 6.40 3.23
N LEU A 314 -12.72 6.78 3.69
CA LEU A 314 -12.45 7.10 5.09
C LEU A 314 -11.33 8.15 5.15
N SER A 315 -11.47 9.14 6.02
CA SER A 315 -10.46 10.18 6.25
C SER A 315 -10.04 10.22 7.72
N ASN A 316 -8.86 10.76 7.97
CA ASN A 316 -8.57 11.29 9.31
C ASN A 316 -9.58 12.41 9.64
N PRO A 317 -10.04 12.51 10.89
CA PRO A 317 -10.97 13.56 11.31
C PRO A 317 -10.31 14.94 11.22
N ALA A 318 -11.11 15.98 10.98
CA ALA A 318 -10.63 17.35 10.83
C ALA A 318 -9.78 17.83 12.02
N ASP A 319 -10.13 17.41 13.24
CA ASP A 319 -9.45 17.79 14.48
C ASP A 319 -8.13 17.01 14.73
N ALA A 320 -7.90 15.92 13.99
CA ALA A 320 -6.68 15.12 14.08
C ALA A 320 -6.25 14.63 12.68
N PRO A 321 -5.88 15.54 11.75
CA PRO A 321 -5.74 15.25 10.32
C PRO A 321 -4.56 14.33 9.97
N THR A 322 -3.67 14.06 10.92
CA THR A 322 -2.44 13.27 10.75
C THR A 322 -2.41 12.01 11.61
N GLN A 323 -3.52 11.64 12.26
CA GLN A 323 -3.51 10.58 13.28
C GLN A 323 -3.18 9.19 12.73
N CYS A 324 -3.67 8.86 11.53
CA CYS A 324 -3.50 7.55 10.92
C CYS A 324 -3.01 7.66 9.49
N TYR A 325 -2.32 6.62 9.04
CA TYR A 325 -2.00 6.45 7.63
C TYR A 325 -1.87 4.97 7.23
N SER A 326 -1.63 4.74 5.93
CA SER A 326 -1.39 3.43 5.33
C SER A 326 -2.49 2.41 5.59
N TRP A 327 -3.73 2.77 5.23
CA TRP A 327 -4.89 1.93 5.43
C TRP A 327 -4.86 0.66 4.56
N TRP A 328 -5.31 -0.45 5.13
CA TRP A 328 -5.47 -1.74 4.45
C TRP A 328 -6.82 -2.36 4.80
N VAL A 329 -7.66 -2.60 3.80
CA VAL A 329 -9.02 -3.12 3.94
C VAL A 329 -8.99 -4.65 3.84
N LEU A 330 -9.57 -5.33 4.82
CA LEU A 330 -9.75 -6.78 4.82
C LEU A 330 -11.08 -7.18 4.14
N PRO A 331 -11.27 -8.45 3.75
CA PRO A 331 -12.51 -8.89 3.11
C PRO A 331 -13.78 -8.79 3.96
N ASP A 332 -13.64 -8.68 5.28
CA ASP A 332 -14.75 -8.37 6.18
C ASP A 332 -15.00 -6.86 6.34
N PHE A 333 -14.26 -6.03 5.59
CA PHE A 333 -14.26 -4.57 5.63
C PHE A 333 -13.79 -3.94 6.94
N SER A 334 -13.12 -4.71 7.79
CA SER A 334 -12.28 -4.12 8.81
C SER A 334 -11.05 -3.48 8.15
N VAL A 335 -10.63 -2.32 8.66
CA VAL A 335 -9.58 -1.49 8.08
C VAL A 335 -8.45 -1.33 9.08
N ALA A 336 -7.29 -1.90 8.74
CA ALA A 336 -6.05 -1.72 9.48
C ALA A 336 -5.39 -0.39 9.09
N SER A 337 -4.71 0.25 10.03
CA SER A 337 -3.81 1.38 9.79
C SER A 337 -2.76 1.45 10.90
N PHE A 338 -1.83 2.40 10.83
CA PHE A 338 -0.94 2.72 11.95
C PHE A 338 -1.22 4.11 12.49
N VAL A 339 -0.86 4.33 13.75
CA VAL A 339 -0.90 5.66 14.39
C VAL A 339 0.35 6.43 13.99
N ASP A 340 0.16 7.47 13.18
CA ASP A 340 1.20 8.39 12.75
C ASP A 340 1.34 9.51 13.80
N TYR A 341 0.99 10.76 13.48
CA TYR A 341 1.04 11.86 14.44
C TYR A 341 -0.31 12.06 15.13
N TRP A 342 -0.44 11.54 16.36
CA TRP A 342 -1.62 11.69 17.21
C TRP A 342 -1.55 12.97 18.06
N GLY A 343 -2.73 13.53 18.37
CA GLY A 343 -2.88 14.73 19.18
C GLY A 343 -2.47 16.05 18.49
N PRO A 344 -2.73 17.20 19.12
CA PRO A 344 -2.45 18.51 18.55
C PRO A 344 -0.94 18.76 18.43
N ALA A 345 -0.53 19.45 17.36
CA ALA A 345 0.84 19.94 17.24
C ALA A 345 1.12 21.05 18.27
N ASP A 346 2.31 21.03 18.88
CA ASP A 346 2.82 22.16 19.65
C ASP A 346 3.56 23.11 18.70
N GLU A 347 2.83 24.10 18.18
CA GLU A 347 3.37 25.11 17.26
C GLU A 347 4.31 26.12 17.93
N SER A 348 4.44 26.09 19.27
CA SER A 348 5.37 26.97 19.98
C SER A 348 6.83 26.52 19.88
N ARG A 349 7.07 25.29 19.40
CA ARG A 349 8.39 24.66 19.29
C ARG A 349 8.60 24.05 17.90
N PRO A 350 9.86 23.91 17.44
CA PRO A 350 10.14 23.21 16.19
C PRO A 350 9.56 21.80 16.18
N GLU A 351 8.95 21.39 15.06
CA GLU A 351 8.36 20.06 14.92
C GLU A 351 9.38 18.95 15.20
N THR A 352 10.63 19.13 14.79
CA THR A 352 11.73 18.19 15.05
C THR A 352 11.93 17.89 16.54
N GLU A 353 11.54 18.80 17.44
CA GLU A 353 11.65 18.61 18.89
C GLU A 353 10.40 17.98 19.53
N THR A 354 9.24 18.08 18.88
CA THR A 354 7.94 17.70 19.46
C THR A 354 7.32 16.49 18.79
N ARG A 355 7.72 16.17 17.54
CA ARG A 355 7.11 15.13 16.71
C ARG A 355 7.20 13.73 17.30
N ARG A 356 8.32 13.38 17.95
CA ARG A 356 8.50 12.07 18.59
C ARG A 356 7.45 11.76 19.66
N ALA A 357 7.06 12.77 20.45
CA ALA A 357 6.04 12.60 21.49
C ALA A 357 4.65 12.34 20.91
N ARG A 358 4.40 12.83 19.69
CA ARG A 358 3.16 12.64 18.94
C ARG A 358 3.20 11.46 17.98
N PHE A 359 4.36 10.89 17.69
CA PHE A 359 4.47 9.76 16.78
C PHE A 359 4.14 8.46 17.50
N GLY A 360 3.03 7.83 17.10
CA GLY A 360 2.55 6.57 17.66
C GLY A 360 3.46 5.41 17.31
N GLY A 361 3.77 5.23 16.02
CA GLY A 361 4.65 4.15 15.54
C GLY A 361 4.12 2.77 15.94
N THR A 362 2.81 2.59 15.88
CA THR A 362 2.10 1.41 16.38
C THR A 362 0.85 1.14 15.55
N PHE A 363 0.31 -0.07 15.62
CA PHE A 363 -0.96 -0.41 14.98
C PHE A 363 -2.09 0.44 15.56
N ALA A 364 -2.91 1.03 14.71
CA ALA A 364 -4.12 1.74 15.13
C ALA A 364 -5.25 0.72 15.41
N PRO A 365 -6.23 1.05 16.25
CA PRO A 365 -7.47 0.29 16.35
C PRO A 365 -8.10 0.12 14.97
N PHE A 366 -8.58 -1.09 14.67
CA PHE A 366 -9.30 -1.34 13.44
C PHE A 366 -10.61 -0.57 13.46
N VAL A 367 -10.96 0.02 12.31
CA VAL A 367 -12.29 0.56 12.08
C VAL A 367 -13.04 -0.32 11.10
N GLN A 368 -14.36 -0.26 11.11
CA GLN A 368 -15.19 -1.05 10.22
C GLN A 368 -15.82 -0.14 9.18
N ILE A 369 -15.66 -0.45 7.89
CA ILE A 369 -16.46 0.17 6.83
C ILE A 369 -17.51 -0.81 6.31
N ALA A 370 -18.46 -0.30 5.56
CA ALA A 370 -19.40 -1.08 4.77
C ALA A 370 -19.44 -0.51 3.36
N VAL A 371 -19.82 -1.36 2.40
CA VAL A 371 -19.96 -0.99 0.98
C VAL A 371 -21.25 -1.55 0.42
N GLU A 372 -21.85 -0.80 -0.51
CA GLU A 372 -22.98 -1.25 -1.32
C GLU A 372 -22.91 -0.61 -2.71
N GLY A 373 -22.64 -1.43 -3.73
CA GLY A 373 -22.44 -0.92 -5.09
C GLY A 373 -21.26 0.05 -5.16
N ASN A 374 -21.54 1.33 -5.46
CA ASN A 374 -20.54 2.39 -5.49
C ASN A 374 -20.57 3.31 -4.25
N HIS A 375 -21.24 2.89 -3.18
CA HIS A 375 -21.29 3.62 -1.91
C HIS A 375 -20.46 2.92 -0.84
N SER A 376 -19.86 3.70 0.05
CA SER A 376 -19.20 3.21 1.26
C SER A 376 -19.38 4.17 2.43
N TRP A 377 -19.36 3.63 3.65
CA TRP A 377 -19.47 4.40 4.88
C TRP A 377 -18.76 3.70 6.05
N LEU A 378 -18.31 4.49 7.02
CA LEU A 378 -17.86 4.03 8.32
C LEU A 378 -19.05 3.48 9.12
N VAL A 379 -18.88 2.27 9.66
CA VAL A 379 -19.81 1.64 10.59
C VAL A 379 -19.47 2.12 12.01
N ARG A 380 -20.48 2.60 12.74
CA ARG A 380 -20.35 3.14 14.10
C ARG A 380 -20.92 2.19 15.14
#